data_AF-A0A944KF14-F1
#
_entry.id   AF-A0A944KF14-F1
#
_cell.length_a   1.000
_cell.length_b   1.000
_cell.length_c   1.000
_cell.angle_alpha   90.00
_cell.angle_beta   90.00
_cell.angle_gamma   90.00
#
_symmetry.space_group_name_H-M   'P 1'
#
loop_
_entity.id
_entity.type
_entity.pdbx_description
1 polymer ?
#
loop_
_entity_poly.entity_id
_entity_poly.type
_entity_poly.pdbx_seq_one_letter_code
_entity_poly.pdbx_strand_id
1 'polypeptide(L)'
;MPTRDFTRAELAAVGVPPDSPQDVQWSETLLADEPVTTLKYTQKRRAVFLADDERTYAIEYEAPIDAGDFETGPVPDGHGWHGDTVQAVQVVRRPVVVEQWTTYVPAFHDGPDTSALQDLTEVYEEGGLRTRDARQNAAELLAKHAAELAAAADAAWSVTCDDEGHAIPHSPDCPLSAPTPRV
;
A
#
# COMPACT_ATOMS: atom_id res chain seq x y z
N MET A 1 -18.89 -19.85 -13.38
CA MET A 1 -17.83 -19.39 -12.46
C MET A 1 -17.52 -20.54 -11.53
N PRO A 2 -16.27 -21.00 -11.41
CA PRO A 2 -15.94 -22.13 -10.53
C PRO A 2 -16.24 -21.78 -9.07
N THR A 3 -17.02 -22.64 -8.40
CA THR A 3 -17.43 -22.48 -7.00
C THR A 3 -17.10 -23.74 -6.21
N ARG A 4 -16.94 -23.57 -4.90
CA ARG A 4 -16.77 -24.66 -3.92
C ARG A 4 -17.53 -24.29 -2.66
N ASP A 5 -18.21 -25.27 -2.07
CA ASP A 5 -18.91 -25.08 -0.81
C ASP A 5 -17.94 -25.35 0.34
N PHE A 6 -17.93 -24.45 1.33
CA PHE A 6 -17.15 -24.56 2.55
C PHE A 6 -18.09 -24.59 3.75
N THR A 7 -17.83 -25.48 4.69
CA THR A 7 -18.50 -25.44 6.00
C THR A 7 -18.05 -24.22 6.79
N ARG A 8 -18.87 -23.78 7.74
CA ARG A 8 -18.49 -22.68 8.65
C ARG A 8 -17.21 -22.99 9.44
N ALA A 9 -16.96 -24.26 9.76
CA ALA A 9 -15.76 -24.69 10.47
C ALA A 9 -14.51 -24.57 9.60
N GLU A 10 -14.59 -24.94 8.32
CA GLU A 10 -13.49 -24.76 7.36
C GLU A 10 -13.18 -23.28 7.14
N LEU A 11 -14.20 -22.43 7.06
CA LEU A 11 -14.02 -20.97 6.95
C LEU A 11 -13.38 -20.37 8.21
N ALA A 12 -13.83 -20.77 9.39
CA ALA A 12 -13.24 -20.31 10.65
C ALA A 12 -11.75 -20.71 10.76
N ALA A 13 -11.39 -21.91 10.28
CA ALA A 13 -10.01 -22.40 10.30
C ALA A 13 -9.05 -21.55 9.43
N VAL A 14 -9.56 -20.88 8.40
CA VAL A 14 -8.78 -19.96 7.54
C VAL A 14 -8.96 -18.48 7.93
N GLY A 15 -9.67 -18.21 9.03
CA GLY A 15 -9.90 -16.86 9.56
C GLY A 15 -11.02 -16.09 8.85
N VAL A 16 -12.04 -16.78 8.35
CA VAL A 16 -13.18 -16.18 7.62
C VAL A 16 -14.49 -16.34 8.41
N PRO A 17 -15.24 -15.25 8.65
CA PRO A 17 -14.84 -13.86 8.43
C PRO A 17 -13.72 -13.45 9.40
N PRO A 18 -12.90 -12.43 9.07
CA PRO A 18 -11.95 -11.86 10.01
C PRO A 18 -12.67 -11.16 11.18
N ASP A 19 -12.03 -11.16 12.34
CA ASP A 19 -12.49 -10.42 13.53
C ASP A 19 -12.49 -8.91 13.28
N SER A 20 -11.44 -8.40 12.61
CA SER A 20 -11.33 -7.02 12.15
C SER A 20 -10.65 -6.93 10.78
N PRO A 21 -10.98 -5.91 9.94
CA PRO A 21 -10.32 -5.73 8.64
C PRO A 21 -8.78 -5.61 8.72
N GLN A 22 -8.25 -5.11 9.84
CA GLN A 22 -6.81 -4.96 10.06
C GLN A 22 -6.10 -6.30 10.34
N ASP A 23 -6.83 -7.36 10.72
CA ASP A 23 -6.21 -8.65 11.04
C ASP A 23 -5.70 -9.38 9.80
N VAL A 24 -6.25 -9.04 8.63
CA VAL A 24 -5.87 -9.60 7.33
C VAL A 24 -4.39 -9.40 7.05
N GLN A 25 -3.83 -8.25 7.42
CA GLN A 25 -2.43 -7.92 7.10
C GLN A 25 -1.41 -8.83 7.80
N TRP A 26 -1.85 -9.56 8.83
CA TRP A 26 -1.03 -10.49 9.62
C TRP A 26 -1.33 -11.96 9.33
N SER A 27 -2.27 -12.25 8.42
CA SER A 27 -2.69 -13.60 8.09
C SER A 27 -1.94 -14.15 6.88
N GLU A 28 -1.53 -15.42 6.96
CA GLU A 28 -0.95 -16.16 5.82
C GLU A 28 -2.04 -16.75 4.90
N THR A 29 -3.23 -17.02 5.44
CA THR A 29 -4.33 -17.67 4.71
C THR A 29 -5.35 -16.66 4.20
N LEU A 30 -5.64 -15.61 4.96
CA LEU A 30 -6.57 -14.55 4.57
C LEU A 30 -5.80 -13.47 3.82
N LEU A 31 -6.05 -13.33 2.52
CA LEU A 31 -5.26 -12.51 1.61
C LEU A 31 -5.81 -11.09 1.44
N ALA A 32 -7.13 -10.92 1.56
CA ALA A 32 -7.79 -9.62 1.47
C ALA A 32 -9.15 -9.64 2.18
N ASP A 33 -9.56 -8.47 2.67
CA ASP A 33 -10.93 -8.20 3.08
C ASP A 33 -11.39 -6.88 2.44
N GLU A 34 -12.26 -7.01 1.45
CA GLU A 34 -12.61 -5.92 0.54
C GLU A 34 -14.02 -5.39 0.86
N PRO A 35 -14.22 -4.06 0.94
CA PRO A 35 -15.55 -3.50 1.02
C PRO A 35 -16.29 -3.72 -0.31
N VAL A 36 -17.52 -4.25 -0.26
CA VAL A 36 -18.36 -4.46 -1.45
C VAL A 36 -19.43 -3.37 -1.54
N THR A 37 -20.23 -3.23 -0.49
CA THR A 37 -21.28 -2.22 -0.42
C THR A 37 -21.73 -1.99 1.03
N THR A 38 -22.31 -0.83 1.30
CA THR A 38 -22.92 -0.51 2.58
C THR A 38 -24.43 -0.74 2.49
N LEU A 39 -24.99 -1.49 3.43
CA LEU A 39 -26.43 -1.69 3.61
C LEU A 39 -26.96 -0.69 4.64
N LYS A 40 -28.27 -0.75 4.94
CA LYS A 40 -28.91 0.22 5.85
C LYS A 40 -28.31 0.23 7.27
N TYR A 41 -27.89 -0.94 7.76
CA TYR A 41 -27.40 -1.14 9.14
C TYR A 41 -26.11 -1.98 9.23
N THR A 42 -25.71 -2.61 8.13
CA THR A 42 -24.55 -3.48 8.00
C THR A 42 -23.76 -3.09 6.78
N GLN A 43 -22.57 -3.65 6.62
CA GLN A 43 -21.80 -3.59 5.39
C GLN A 43 -21.61 -5.00 4.85
N LYS A 44 -21.62 -5.12 3.53
CA LYS A 44 -21.26 -6.34 2.84
C LYS A 44 -19.79 -6.26 2.46
N ARG A 45 -19.03 -7.28 2.86
CA ARG A 45 -17.59 -7.38 2.64
C ARG A 45 -17.28 -8.68 1.91
N ARG A 46 -16.09 -8.74 1.32
CA ARG A 46 -15.59 -9.91 0.58
C ARG A 46 -14.24 -10.31 1.12
N ALA A 47 -14.20 -11.44 1.80
CA ALA A 47 -12.97 -12.09 2.24
C ALA A 47 -12.38 -12.92 1.09
N VAL A 48 -11.10 -12.76 0.82
CA VAL A 48 -10.32 -13.54 -0.14
C VAL A 48 -9.30 -14.36 0.63
N PHE A 49 -9.28 -15.68 0.44
CA PHE A 49 -8.44 -16.58 1.21
C PHE A 49 -7.82 -17.70 0.35
N LEU A 50 -6.68 -18.21 0.79
CA LEU A 50 -6.03 -19.39 0.26
C LEU A 50 -6.62 -20.64 0.94
N ALA A 51 -7.16 -21.57 0.16
CA ALA A 51 -7.69 -22.83 0.65
C ALA A 51 -6.63 -23.94 0.71
N ASP A 52 -7.01 -25.07 1.28
CA ASP A 52 -6.20 -26.29 1.42
C ASP A 52 -5.73 -26.91 0.10
N ASP A 53 -6.44 -26.63 -0.99
CA ASP A 53 -6.12 -27.08 -2.36
C ASP A 53 -5.19 -26.12 -3.11
N GLU A 54 -4.54 -25.20 -2.39
CA GLU A 54 -3.65 -24.14 -2.89
C GLU A 54 -4.33 -23.17 -3.88
N ARG A 55 -5.66 -23.13 -3.92
CA ARG A 55 -6.41 -22.18 -4.75
C ARG A 55 -6.98 -21.05 -3.91
N THR A 56 -7.14 -19.90 -4.55
CA THR A 56 -7.73 -18.73 -3.92
C THR A 56 -9.23 -18.68 -4.14
N TYR A 57 -9.98 -18.46 -3.07
CA TYR A 57 -11.42 -18.30 -3.09
C TYR A 57 -11.83 -16.97 -2.47
N ALA A 58 -13.00 -16.48 -2.86
CA ALA A 58 -13.62 -15.29 -2.31
C ALA A 58 -15.04 -15.62 -1.82
N ILE A 59 -15.39 -15.08 -0.66
CA ILE A 59 -16.72 -15.23 -0.07
C ILE A 59 -17.22 -13.89 0.44
N GLU A 60 -18.51 -13.64 0.24
CA GLU A 60 -19.15 -12.43 0.74
C GLU A 60 -19.78 -12.72 2.11
N TYR A 61 -19.70 -11.75 3.00
CA TYR A 61 -20.28 -11.84 4.34
C TYR A 61 -20.77 -10.47 4.80
N GLU A 62 -21.71 -10.45 5.73
CA GLU A 62 -22.20 -9.23 6.38
C GLU A 62 -21.45 -8.96 7.68
N ALA A 63 -21.01 -7.72 7.84
CA ALA A 63 -20.31 -7.21 9.02
C ALA A 63 -20.99 -5.94 9.55
N PRO A 64 -20.84 -5.61 10.84
CA PRO A 64 -21.28 -4.31 11.36
C PRO A 64 -20.54 -3.17 10.67
N ILE A 65 -21.21 -2.03 10.53
CA ILE A 65 -20.56 -0.77 10.13
C ILE A 65 -19.77 -0.27 11.35
N ASP A 66 -18.47 -0.10 11.20
CA ASP A 66 -17.64 0.51 12.23
C ASP A 66 -17.91 2.03 12.24
N ALA A 67 -18.88 2.45 13.05
CA ALA A 67 -19.46 3.79 13.03
C ALA A 67 -19.15 4.63 14.29
N GLY A 68 -18.14 4.25 15.08
CA GLY A 68 -17.58 5.10 16.14
C GLY A 68 -18.46 5.36 17.39
N ASP A 69 -19.76 5.65 17.27
CA ASP A 69 -20.67 5.78 18.43
C ASP A 69 -22.20 5.76 18.17
N PHE A 70 -22.73 5.36 16.99
CA PHE A 70 -24.20 5.33 16.77
C PHE A 70 -24.77 3.93 16.51
N GLU A 71 -25.66 3.51 17.41
CA GLU A 71 -26.60 2.37 17.33
C GLU A 71 -26.25 1.28 16.32
N THR A 72 -25.35 0.37 16.71
CA THR A 72 -25.23 -0.92 16.02
C THR A 72 -26.54 -1.68 16.16
N GLY A 73 -27.30 -1.78 15.08
CA GLY A 73 -28.35 -2.79 14.97
C GLY A 73 -27.75 -4.19 15.17
N PRO A 74 -28.55 -5.19 15.59
CA PRO A 74 -28.05 -6.55 15.75
C PRO A 74 -27.45 -7.04 14.43
N VAL A 75 -26.20 -7.53 14.48
CA VAL A 75 -25.55 -8.17 13.34
C VAL A 75 -26.41 -9.38 12.92
N PRO A 76 -26.70 -9.58 11.63
CA PRO A 76 -27.40 -10.77 11.17
C PRO A 76 -26.70 -12.04 11.66
N ASP A 77 -27.46 -12.95 12.25
CA ASP A 77 -26.93 -14.22 12.74
C ASP A 77 -26.18 -14.95 11.62
N GLY A 78 -24.94 -15.36 11.91
CA GLY A 78 -24.11 -16.11 10.96
C GLY A 78 -23.63 -15.30 9.75
N HIS A 79 -23.43 -13.99 9.90
CA HIS A 79 -22.80 -13.13 8.88
C HIS A 79 -23.57 -13.05 7.55
N GLY A 80 -24.90 -13.20 7.60
CA GLY A 80 -25.75 -13.24 6.41
C GLY A 80 -25.67 -14.57 5.64
N TRP A 81 -25.00 -15.59 6.17
CA TRP A 81 -24.94 -16.91 5.56
C TRP A 81 -26.13 -17.78 5.95
N HIS A 82 -26.70 -18.46 4.96
CA HIS A 82 -27.80 -19.39 5.15
C HIS A 82 -27.31 -20.85 5.04
N GLY A 83 -27.64 -21.66 6.04
CA GLY A 83 -27.23 -23.07 6.09
C GLY A 83 -25.84 -23.31 6.69
N ASP A 84 -25.42 -24.57 6.67
CA ASP A 84 -24.18 -25.06 7.28
C ASP A 84 -22.95 -24.90 6.37
N THR A 85 -23.21 -24.72 5.08
CA THR A 85 -22.21 -24.52 4.03
C THR A 85 -22.42 -23.18 3.35
N VAL A 86 -21.32 -22.55 2.96
CA VAL A 86 -21.29 -21.28 2.26
C VAL A 86 -20.52 -21.45 0.96
N GLN A 87 -21.12 -21.00 -0.13
CA GLN A 87 -20.52 -21.12 -1.45
C GLN A 87 -19.47 -20.02 -1.64
N ALA A 88 -18.22 -20.42 -1.87
CA ALA A 88 -17.15 -19.51 -2.24
C ALA A 88 -16.84 -19.62 -3.74
N VAL A 89 -16.35 -18.51 -4.29
CA VAL A 89 -16.04 -18.34 -5.70
C VAL A 89 -14.54 -18.40 -5.88
N GLN A 90 -14.03 -19.23 -6.79
CA GLN A 90 -12.60 -19.24 -7.08
C GLN A 90 -12.20 -17.94 -7.79
N VAL A 91 -11.12 -17.30 -7.32
CA VAL A 91 -10.62 -16.04 -7.84
C VAL A 91 -9.12 -16.13 -8.17
N VAL A 92 -8.65 -15.20 -9.00
CA VAL A 92 -7.23 -15.03 -9.31
C VAL A 92 -6.86 -13.56 -9.17
N ARG A 93 -5.68 -13.28 -8.59
CA ARG A 93 -5.18 -11.90 -8.49
C ARG A 93 -4.81 -11.39 -9.88
N ARG A 94 -5.36 -10.23 -10.26
CA ARG A 94 -4.97 -9.52 -11.48
C ARG A 94 -4.78 -8.03 -11.16
N PRO A 95 -3.74 -7.39 -11.71
CA PRO A 95 -3.65 -5.93 -11.67
C PRO A 95 -4.81 -5.36 -12.50
N VAL A 96 -5.51 -4.38 -11.95
CA VAL A 96 -6.57 -3.64 -12.63
C VAL A 96 -6.18 -2.17 -12.63
N VAL A 97 -6.23 -1.54 -13.81
CA VAL A 97 -6.11 -0.09 -13.95
C VAL A 97 -7.52 0.48 -14.03
N VAL A 98 -7.88 1.35 -13.10
CA VAL A 98 -9.19 2.00 -13.04
C VAL A 98 -9.00 3.49 -13.34
N GLU A 99 -9.74 3.98 -14.34
CA GLU A 99 -9.87 5.43 -14.54
C GLU A 99 -10.74 5.99 -13.41
N GLN A 100 -10.21 6.98 -12.68
CA GLN A 100 -10.93 7.64 -11.60
C GLN A 100 -10.71 9.15 -11.64
N TRP A 101 -11.75 9.91 -11.31
CA TRP A 101 -11.64 11.34 -11.04
C TRP A 101 -11.05 11.52 -9.64
N THR A 102 -9.84 12.08 -9.56
CA THR A 102 -9.26 12.52 -8.28
C THR A 102 -9.59 13.99 -8.04
N THR A 103 -9.63 14.40 -6.77
CA THR A 103 -9.70 15.82 -6.43
C THR A 103 -8.48 16.51 -7.03
N TYR A 104 -8.74 17.51 -7.87
CA TYR A 104 -7.68 18.42 -8.29
C TYR A 104 -7.25 19.24 -7.07
N VAL A 105 -6.13 18.84 -6.47
CA VAL A 105 -5.41 19.67 -5.52
C VAL A 105 -4.43 20.48 -6.37
N PRO A 106 -4.69 21.79 -6.64
CA PRO A 106 -3.69 22.62 -7.27
C PRO A 106 -2.42 22.52 -6.41
N ALA A 107 -1.27 22.29 -7.05
CA ALA A 107 0.01 22.32 -6.38
C ALA A 107 0.14 23.68 -5.68
N PHE A 108 -0.12 23.73 -4.37
CA PHE A 108 0.17 24.90 -3.58
C PHE A 108 1.69 24.89 -3.39
N HIS A 109 2.33 25.69 -4.25
CA HIS A 109 3.73 26.11 -4.28
C HIS A 109 4.74 25.20 -5.02
N ASP A 110 4.93 25.50 -6.31
CA ASP A 110 6.28 25.70 -6.89
C ASP A 110 6.94 26.95 -6.26
N GLY A 111 7.04 26.97 -4.92
CA GLY A 111 8.04 27.78 -4.26
C GLY A 111 9.37 27.05 -4.38
N PRO A 112 10.52 27.74 -4.35
CA PRO A 112 11.79 27.03 -4.22
C PRO A 112 11.69 26.11 -3.00
N ASP A 113 12.04 24.85 -3.17
CA ASP A 113 12.15 23.92 -2.05
C ASP A 113 13.16 24.51 -1.05
N THR A 114 12.67 24.93 0.12
CA THR A 114 13.50 25.53 1.17
C THR A 114 13.74 24.54 2.32
N SER A 115 13.33 23.28 2.19
CA SER A 115 13.53 22.25 3.23
C SER A 115 15.01 22.10 3.61
N ALA A 116 15.89 21.96 2.62
CA ALA A 116 17.33 21.87 2.84
C ALA A 116 17.92 23.12 3.53
N LEU A 117 17.39 24.32 3.24
CA LEU A 117 17.81 25.55 3.92
C LEU A 117 17.32 25.55 5.37
N GLN A 118 16.11 25.03 5.63
CA GLN A 118 15.51 24.97 6.95
C GLN A 118 16.24 23.96 7.85
N ASP A 119 16.48 22.74 7.36
CA ASP A 119 17.18 21.68 8.09
C ASP A 119 18.61 22.10 8.46
N LEU A 120 19.34 22.73 7.53
CA LEU A 120 20.69 23.24 7.80
C LEU A 120 20.69 24.43 8.76
N THR A 121 19.65 25.27 8.73
CA THR A 121 19.50 26.36 9.69
C THR A 121 19.36 25.78 11.10
N GLU A 122 18.54 24.74 11.27
CA GLU A 122 18.32 24.05 12.55
C GLU A 122 19.62 23.44 13.09
N VAL A 123 20.40 22.75 12.26
CA VAL A 123 21.72 22.19 12.65
C VAL A 123 22.69 23.27 13.14
N TYR A 124 22.71 24.44 12.50
CA TYR A 124 23.56 25.55 12.94
C TYR A 124 23.04 26.21 14.22
N GLU A 125 21.73 26.30 14.41
CA GLU A 125 21.13 26.78 15.66
C GLU A 125 21.45 25.84 16.83
N GLU A 126 21.41 24.52 16.62
CA GLU A 126 21.85 23.52 17.59
C GLU A 126 23.33 23.68 17.95
N GLY A 127 24.16 24.12 16.99
CA GLY A 127 25.56 24.51 17.19
C GLY A 127 25.76 25.83 17.97
N GLY A 128 24.68 26.49 18.37
CA GLY A 128 24.70 27.73 19.16
C GLY A 128 24.74 29.02 18.35
N LEU A 129 24.53 28.95 17.03
CA LEU A 129 24.40 30.16 16.20
C LEU A 129 23.02 30.81 16.39
N ARG A 130 22.98 32.13 16.27
CA ARG A 130 21.70 32.86 16.21
C ARG A 130 21.04 32.59 14.85
N THR A 131 19.72 32.49 14.83
CA THR A 131 18.89 32.19 13.64
C THR A 131 19.29 32.94 12.37
N ARG A 132 19.62 34.23 12.49
CA ARG A 132 20.05 35.05 11.35
C ARG A 132 21.37 34.55 10.76
N ASP A 133 22.35 34.27 11.61
CA ASP A 133 23.69 33.84 11.21
C ASP A 133 23.67 32.37 10.78
N ALA A 134 22.86 31.52 11.43
CA ALA A 134 22.60 30.14 11.05
C ALA A 134 22.02 30.04 9.64
N ARG A 135 20.98 30.83 9.35
CA ARG A 135 20.34 30.86 8.02
C ARG A 135 21.27 31.39 6.93
N GLN A 136 22.08 32.40 7.25
CA GLN A 136 23.06 32.93 6.31
C GLN A 136 24.15 31.88 6.00
N ASN A 137 24.69 31.21 7.02
CA ASN A 137 25.68 30.16 6.84
C ASN A 137 25.13 28.96 6.06
N ALA A 138 23.88 28.56 6.34
CA ALA A 138 23.20 27.51 5.58
C ALA A 138 23.04 27.88 4.09
N ALA A 139 22.64 29.12 3.79
CA ALA A 139 22.53 29.61 2.42
C ALA A 139 23.89 29.66 1.70
N GLU A 140 24.94 30.11 2.38
CA GLU A 140 26.31 30.14 1.84
C GLU A 140 26.86 28.74 1.57
N LEU A 141 26.58 27.77 2.47
CA LEU A 141 26.97 26.38 2.29
C LEU A 141 26.27 25.75 1.08
N LEU A 142 24.96 25.93 0.96
CA LEU A 142 24.18 25.46 -0.19
C LEU A 142 24.65 26.10 -1.49
N ALA A 143 24.92 27.41 -1.50
CA ALA A 143 25.42 28.11 -2.68
C ALA A 143 26.81 27.60 -3.11
N LYS A 144 27.70 27.35 -2.14
CA LYS A 144 29.05 26.85 -2.38
C LYS A 144 29.05 25.45 -2.99
N HIS A 145 28.15 24.59 -2.55
CA HIS A 145 28.08 23.18 -2.96
C HIS A 145 26.95 22.89 -3.95
N ALA A 146 26.26 23.93 -4.46
CA ALA A 146 25.12 23.78 -5.37
C ALA A 146 25.46 22.94 -6.62
N ALA A 147 26.67 23.11 -7.18
CA ALA A 147 27.12 22.35 -8.34
C ALA A 147 27.38 20.87 -8.04
N GLU A 148 27.90 20.56 -6.85
CA GLU A 148 28.14 19.18 -6.40
C GLU A 148 26.82 18.49 -6.02
N LEU A 149 25.89 19.23 -5.41
CA LEU A 149 24.53 18.78 -5.14
C LEU A 149 23.73 18.55 -6.42
N ALA A 150 23.86 19.42 -7.42
CA ALA A 150 23.25 19.23 -8.73
C ALA A 150 23.80 17.99 -9.44
N ALA A 151 25.12 17.76 -9.39
CA ALA A 151 25.74 16.56 -9.95
C ALA A 151 25.31 15.26 -9.21
N ALA A 152 25.17 15.32 -7.89
CA ALA A 152 24.67 14.19 -7.09
C ALA A 152 23.18 13.90 -7.34
N ALA A 153 22.37 14.95 -7.52
CA ALA A 153 20.96 14.83 -7.87
C ALA A 153 20.77 14.26 -9.30
N ASP A 154 21.54 14.72 -10.29
CA ASP A 154 21.54 14.15 -11.64
C ASP A 154 21.97 12.68 -11.65
N ALA A 155 22.98 12.31 -10.84
CA ALA A 155 23.40 10.93 -10.70
C ALA A 155 22.31 10.05 -10.04
N ALA A 156 21.65 10.57 -8.99
CA ALA A 156 20.56 9.89 -8.29
C ALA A 156 19.28 9.76 -9.14
N TRP A 157 19.03 10.71 -10.06
CA TRP A 157 17.88 10.71 -10.96
C TRP A 157 18.17 10.16 -12.35
N SER A 158 19.39 9.71 -12.64
CA SER A 158 19.72 9.07 -13.91
C SER A 158 18.98 7.74 -14.04
N VAL A 159 17.84 7.79 -14.72
CA VAL A 159 17.20 6.62 -15.31
C VAL A 159 18.09 6.19 -16.46
N THR A 160 18.87 5.13 -16.29
CA THR A 160 19.43 4.43 -17.44
C THR A 160 18.28 3.71 -18.13
N CYS A 161 17.95 4.17 -19.32
CA CYS A 161 17.08 3.43 -20.22
C CYS A 161 17.88 2.36 -20.96
N ASP A 162 17.27 1.20 -21.22
CA ASP A 162 17.84 0.26 -22.19
C ASP A 162 17.76 0.80 -23.63
N ASP A 163 18.35 0.09 -24.60
CA ASP A 163 18.34 0.47 -26.03
C ASP A 163 16.90 0.53 -26.62
N GLU A 164 15.88 0.06 -25.89
CA GLU A 164 14.46 0.10 -26.24
C GLU A 164 13.68 1.20 -25.49
N GLY A 165 14.34 1.96 -24.60
CA GLY A 165 13.76 3.13 -23.92
C GLY A 165 13.05 2.84 -22.59
N HIS A 166 13.21 1.66 -21.98
CA HIS A 166 12.60 1.32 -20.70
C HIS A 166 13.49 1.69 -19.51
N ALA A 167 12.89 2.29 -18.47
CA ALA A 167 13.57 2.65 -17.24
C ALA A 167 14.05 1.39 -16.47
N ILE A 168 15.36 1.27 -16.22
CA ILE A 168 15.91 0.20 -15.38
C ILE A 168 15.82 0.65 -13.91
N PRO A 169 15.01 0.01 -13.05
CA PRO A 169 14.98 0.34 -11.63
C PRO A 169 16.29 -0.09 -10.96
N HIS A 170 16.96 0.85 -10.28
CA HIS A 170 18.11 0.56 -9.43
C HIS A 170 17.68 -0.35 -8.27
N SER A 171 18.10 -1.62 -8.29
CA SER A 171 18.02 -2.51 -7.13
C SER A 171 19.45 -2.79 -6.65
N PRO A 172 19.78 -2.51 -5.37
CA PRO A 172 21.14 -2.67 -4.86
C PRO A 172 21.59 -4.13 -4.68
N ASP A 173 20.73 -5.12 -4.96
CA ASP A 173 21.02 -6.55 -4.76
C ASP A 173 20.66 -7.41 -5.98
N CYS A 174 21.41 -7.30 -7.08
CA CYS A 174 21.36 -8.28 -8.16
C CYS A 174 22.74 -8.88 -8.44
N PRO A 175 23.12 -9.98 -7.77
CA PRO A 175 24.17 -10.86 -8.25
C PRO A 175 23.60 -11.76 -9.36
N LEU A 176 24.48 -12.30 -10.20
CA LEU A 176 24.29 -13.33 -11.25
C LEU A 176 24.33 -12.75 -12.68
N SER A 177 25.13 -13.24 -13.63
CA SER A 177 25.98 -14.44 -13.66
C SER A 177 27.04 -14.27 -14.74
N ALA A 178 28.22 -14.86 -14.52
CA ALA A 178 29.29 -14.92 -15.52
C ALA A 178 28.83 -15.63 -16.81
N PRO A 179 29.28 -15.19 -18.00
CA PRO A 179 28.90 -15.81 -19.26
C PRO A 179 29.56 -17.18 -19.43
N THR A 180 28.75 -18.21 -19.70
CA THR A 180 29.17 -19.55 -20.11
C THR A 180 29.89 -19.48 -21.46
N PRO A 181 31.06 -20.13 -21.65
CA PRO A 181 31.71 -20.16 -22.96
C PRO A 181 30.95 -21.09 -23.90
N ARG A 182 30.68 -20.62 -25.12
CA ARG A 182 30.08 -21.42 -26.19
C ARG A 182 31.11 -22.42 -26.75
N VAL A 183 30.66 -23.65 -26.96
CA VAL A 183 31.33 -24.69 -27.77
C VAL A 183 31.09 -24.41 -29.25
#